data_AF-A0A6C0EUW0-F1
#
_entry.id   AF-A0A6C0EUW0-F1
#
_cell.length_a   1.000
_cell.length_b   1.000
_cell.length_c   1.000
_cell.angle_alpha   90.00
_cell.angle_beta   90.00
_cell.angle_gamma   90.00
#
_symmetry.space_group_name_H-M   'P 1'
#
loop_
_entity.id
_entity.type
_entity.pdbx_description
1 polymer ?
#
loop_
_entity_poly.entity_id
_entity_poly.type
_entity_poly.pdbx_seq_one_letter_code
_entity_poly.pdbx_strand_id
1 'polypeptide(L)'
;MKNKTKKINNKTHTYSFAKAKYSRFPPKNTKKQFLFNPENPKKSFDVYIDKNPKDTINIKYTTLEDVTNTIDKLEKLYKTKKYSHKRIWQVGMIMNVRLQVLKNIKPKQYALANKYFKFLGKRTKLDETERYKLSFR
;
A
#
# COMPACT_ATOMS: atom_id res chain seq x y z
N MET A 1 50.85 46.38 23.95
CA MET A 1 49.74 46.76 23.03
C MET A 1 49.74 45.84 21.82
N LYS A 2 48.85 44.84 21.76
CA LYS A 2 48.52 44.12 20.52
C LYS A 2 47.04 43.70 20.59
N ASN A 3 46.23 44.34 19.75
CA ASN A 3 44.79 44.13 19.61
C ASN A 3 44.52 42.71 19.11
N LYS A 4 43.76 41.91 19.86
CA LYS A 4 43.15 40.68 19.33
C LYS A 4 41.77 41.03 18.78
N THR A 5 41.69 41.05 17.47
CA THR A 5 40.47 41.18 16.68
C THR A 5 39.49 40.04 16.98
N LYS A 6 38.25 40.40 17.33
CA LYS A 6 37.11 39.47 17.41
C LYS A 6 36.74 39.02 15.99
N LYS A 7 37.10 37.79 15.62
CA LYS A 7 36.56 37.12 14.44
C LYS A 7 35.32 36.32 14.84
N ILE A 8 34.18 36.81 14.39
CA ILE A 8 32.87 36.16 14.46
C ILE A 8 32.94 34.93 13.53
N ASN A 9 32.88 33.73 14.10
CA ASN A 9 32.84 32.49 13.32
C ASN A 9 31.37 32.11 13.09
N ASN A 10 30.94 32.29 11.85
CA ASN A 10 29.68 31.80 11.32
C ASN A 10 29.71 30.26 11.34
N LYS A 11 28.95 29.64 12.26
CA LYS A 11 28.72 28.19 12.23
C LYS A 11 27.82 27.85 11.05
N THR A 12 28.40 27.42 9.94
CA THR A 12 27.69 26.60 8.96
C THR A 12 27.64 25.17 9.50
N HIS A 13 26.44 24.71 9.88
CA HIS A 13 26.21 23.30 10.19
C HIS A 13 26.32 22.49 8.88
N THR A 14 27.52 22.03 8.57
CA THR A 14 27.74 21.01 7.54
C THR A 14 27.64 19.64 8.22
N TYR A 15 26.67 18.84 7.82
CA TYR A 15 26.59 17.45 8.27
C TYR A 15 27.71 16.66 7.59
N SER A 16 28.80 16.43 8.32
CA SER A 16 29.88 15.54 7.88
C SER A 16 29.40 14.10 8.01
N PHE A 17 29.23 13.42 6.88
CA PHE A 17 29.00 11.98 6.85
C PHE A 17 30.27 11.27 7.32
N ALA A 18 30.33 10.93 8.61
CA ALA A 18 31.36 10.04 9.13
C ALA A 18 31.26 8.69 8.41
N LYS A 19 32.28 8.31 7.64
CA LYS A 19 32.43 6.99 7.03
C LYS A 19 32.50 5.94 8.14
N ALA A 20 31.36 5.32 8.45
CA ALA A 20 31.29 4.18 9.33
C ALA A 20 32.12 3.02 8.73
N LYS A 21 33.11 2.56 9.49
CA LYS A 21 33.90 1.36 9.17
C LYS A 21 32.96 0.15 9.22
N TYR A 22 32.56 -0.38 8.06
CA TYR A 22 31.80 -1.62 7.97
C TYR A 22 32.64 -2.78 8.54
N SER A 23 32.26 -3.28 9.71
CA SER A 23 32.63 -4.62 10.13
C SER A 23 32.00 -5.61 9.14
N ARG A 24 32.84 -6.46 8.56
CA ARG A 24 32.45 -7.54 7.65
C ARG A 24 31.70 -8.62 8.44
N PHE A 25 30.75 -9.27 7.75
CA PHE A 25 29.93 -10.44 8.09
C PHE A 25 28.49 -10.18 8.60
N PRO A 26 27.48 -10.19 7.72
CA PRO A 26 26.12 -10.49 8.14
C PRO A 26 26.02 -11.96 8.61
N PRO A 27 25.30 -12.27 9.69
CA PRO A 27 25.19 -13.64 10.20
C PRO A 27 24.41 -14.55 9.25
N LYS A 28 24.73 -15.85 9.30
CA LYS A 28 24.14 -16.98 8.55
C LYS A 28 22.60 -16.92 8.52
N ASN A 29 22.06 -17.16 7.32
CA ASN A 29 20.66 -17.44 6.98
C ASN A 29 19.82 -17.95 8.17
N THR A 30 19.13 -17.05 8.88
CA THR A 30 17.98 -17.45 9.66
C THR A 30 16.88 -17.79 8.65
N LYS A 31 16.45 -19.06 8.63
CA LYS A 31 15.29 -19.47 7.84
C LYS A 31 14.17 -18.50 8.21
N LYS A 32 13.60 -17.79 7.24
CA LYS A 32 12.41 -16.95 7.49
C LYS A 32 11.30 -17.89 7.94
N GLN A 33 11.12 -18.02 9.25
CA GLN A 33 10.02 -18.78 9.81
C GLN A 33 8.78 -17.92 9.60
N PHE A 34 7.86 -18.39 8.75
CA PHE A 34 6.51 -17.84 8.74
C PHE A 34 6.03 -17.89 10.18
N LEU A 35 5.62 -16.73 10.70
CA LEU A 35 5.46 -16.43 12.12
C LEU A 35 4.31 -17.26 12.73
N PHE A 36 4.49 -18.57 12.88
CA PHE A 36 3.57 -19.48 13.54
C PHE A 36 4.07 -19.69 14.95
N ASN A 37 3.34 -19.13 15.93
CA ASN A 37 3.63 -19.31 17.34
C ASN A 37 2.82 -20.51 17.88
N PRO A 38 3.46 -21.66 18.18
CA PRO A 38 2.77 -22.88 18.61
C PRO A 38 2.10 -22.72 19.98
N GLU A 39 2.69 -21.92 20.87
CA GLU A 39 2.17 -21.66 22.23
C GLU A 39 0.96 -20.71 22.21
N ASN A 40 0.86 -19.85 21.19
CA ASN A 40 -0.26 -18.94 21.05
C ASN A 40 -0.56 -18.66 19.56
N PRO A 41 -1.43 -19.49 18.94
CA PRO A 41 -1.79 -19.33 17.54
C PRO A 41 -2.38 -17.95 17.18
N LYS A 42 -2.90 -17.18 18.16
CA LYS A 42 -3.41 -15.81 17.94
C LYS A 42 -2.30 -14.77 17.77
N LYS A 43 -1.06 -15.06 18.22
CA LYS A 43 0.12 -14.19 18.02
C LYS A 43 0.79 -14.41 16.66
N SER A 44 0.37 -15.44 15.94
CA SER A 44 0.87 -15.74 14.61
C SER A 44 0.42 -14.67 13.62
N PHE A 45 1.36 -14.14 12.84
CA PHE A 45 1.08 -13.09 11.87
C PHE A 45 0.39 -13.71 10.65
N ASP A 46 -0.94 -13.62 10.60
CA ASP A 46 -1.66 -13.97 9.40
C ASP A 46 -1.93 -12.72 8.57
N VAL A 47 -1.22 -12.64 7.46
CA VAL A 47 -1.31 -11.57 6.47
C VAL A 47 -2.73 -11.42 5.91
N TYR A 48 -3.60 -12.43 6.09
CA TYR A 48 -4.93 -12.51 5.50
C TYR A 48 -6.05 -13.03 6.42
N ILE A 49 -5.87 -13.12 7.75
CA ILE A 49 -7.00 -13.37 8.66
C ILE A 49 -7.73 -12.05 8.94
N ASP A 50 -8.71 -11.75 8.09
CA ASP A 50 -10.00 -11.39 8.67
C ASP A 50 -10.90 -12.62 8.52
N LYS A 51 -11.15 -13.31 9.64
CA LYS A 51 -11.77 -14.64 9.69
C LYS A 51 -13.29 -14.59 9.48
N ASN A 52 -13.86 -13.40 9.35
CA ASN A 52 -15.30 -13.24 9.21
C ASN A 52 -15.70 -13.37 7.73
N PRO A 53 -16.41 -14.44 7.33
CA PRO A 53 -16.83 -14.62 5.95
C PRO A 53 -17.73 -13.48 5.45
N LYS A 54 -18.39 -12.75 6.36
CA LYS A 54 -19.25 -11.59 6.04
C LYS A 54 -18.50 -10.41 5.42
N ASP A 55 -17.19 -10.29 5.66
CA ASP A 55 -16.36 -9.19 5.14
C ASP A 55 -15.71 -9.50 3.78
N THR A 56 -16.02 -10.68 3.21
CA THR A 56 -15.53 -11.10 1.91
C THR A 56 -16.33 -10.46 0.78
N ILE A 57 -15.66 -9.73 -0.11
CA ILE A 57 -16.25 -9.13 -1.31
C ILE A 57 -15.82 -9.97 -2.52
N ASN A 58 -16.77 -10.68 -3.13
CA ASN A 58 -16.50 -11.48 -4.34
C ASN A 58 -16.11 -10.56 -5.50
N ILE A 59 -14.98 -10.89 -6.15
CA ILE A 59 -14.38 -10.18 -7.30
C ILE A 59 -14.50 -11.09 -8.52
N LYS A 60 -15.12 -10.60 -9.59
CA LYS A 60 -15.04 -11.23 -10.92
C LYS A 60 -14.18 -10.36 -11.82
N TYR A 61 -13.32 -10.97 -12.64
CA TYR A 61 -12.39 -10.23 -13.51
C TYR A 61 -12.10 -10.99 -14.81
N THR A 62 -13.00 -11.89 -15.20
CA THR A 62 -12.79 -12.75 -16.36
C THR A 62 -13.00 -11.98 -17.65
N THR A 63 -14.13 -11.27 -17.74
CA THR A 63 -14.50 -10.41 -18.87
C THR A 63 -14.24 -8.94 -18.56
N LEU A 64 -14.31 -8.07 -19.58
CA LEU A 64 -14.22 -6.62 -19.35
C LEU A 64 -15.40 -6.11 -18.52
N GLU A 65 -16.59 -6.62 -18.83
CA GLU A 65 -17.83 -6.30 -18.11
C GLU A 65 -17.76 -6.71 -16.64
N ASP A 66 -17.18 -7.89 -16.32
CA ASP A 66 -16.97 -8.32 -14.94
C ASP A 66 -16.12 -7.31 -14.14
N VAL A 67 -15.08 -6.76 -14.76
CA VAL A 67 -14.20 -5.78 -14.13
C VAL A 67 -14.95 -4.48 -13.88
N THR A 68 -15.70 -3.98 -14.87
CA THR A 68 -16.55 -2.79 -14.73
C THR A 68 -17.56 -2.99 -13.61
N ASN A 69 -18.33 -4.08 -13.64
CA ASN A 69 -19.34 -4.39 -12.63
C ASN A 69 -18.73 -4.54 -11.23
N THR A 70 -17.52 -5.11 -11.14
CA THR A 70 -16.80 -5.22 -9.86
C THR A 70 -16.38 -3.85 -9.34
N ILE A 71 -15.88 -2.95 -10.20
CA ILE A 71 -15.54 -1.57 -9.83
C ILE A 71 -16.78 -0.82 -9.35
N ASP A 72 -17.89 -0.90 -10.08
CA ASP A 72 -19.14 -0.23 -9.73
C ASP A 72 -19.70 -0.74 -8.39
N LYS A 73 -19.62 -2.05 -8.16
CA LYS A 73 -19.95 -2.67 -6.87
C LYS A 73 -19.08 -2.10 -5.75
N LEU A 74 -17.76 -1.98 -5.95
CA LEU A 74 -16.85 -1.42 -4.95
C LEU A 74 -17.14 0.05 -4.65
N GLU A 75 -17.42 0.85 -5.68
CA GLU A 75 -17.81 2.25 -5.52
C GLU A 75 -19.12 2.38 -4.75
N LYS A 76 -20.13 1.57 -5.07
CA LYS A 76 -21.41 1.56 -4.34
C LYS A 76 -21.19 1.18 -2.86
N LEU A 77 -20.41 0.14 -2.60
CA LEU A 77 -20.08 -0.31 -1.25
C LEU A 77 -19.35 0.76 -0.43
N TYR A 78 -18.46 1.51 -1.08
CA TYR A 78 -17.76 2.62 -0.44
C TYR A 78 -18.70 3.79 -0.13
N LYS A 79 -19.49 4.22 -1.12
CA LYS A 79 -20.38 5.39 -1.02
C LYS A 79 -21.53 5.17 -0.04
N THR A 80 -21.99 3.93 0.11
CA THR A 80 -22.96 3.54 1.14
C THR A 80 -22.35 3.40 2.54
N LYS A 81 -21.05 3.70 2.70
CA LYS A 81 -20.28 3.57 3.95
C LYS A 81 -20.27 2.15 4.53
N LYS A 82 -20.61 1.14 3.72
CA LYS A 82 -20.61 -0.26 4.15
C LYS A 82 -19.19 -0.78 4.40
N TYR A 83 -18.21 -0.30 3.63
CA TYR A 83 -16.81 -0.63 3.83
C TYR A 83 -15.93 0.63 3.82
N SER A 84 -14.89 0.62 4.65
CA SER A 84 -13.90 1.70 4.69
C SER A 84 -13.08 1.75 3.40
N HIS A 85 -12.52 2.93 3.10
CA HIS A 85 -11.64 3.11 1.94
C HIS A 85 -10.45 2.13 1.95
N LYS A 86 -9.90 1.81 3.14
CA LYS A 86 -8.83 0.82 3.30
C LYS A 86 -9.22 -0.54 2.73
N ARG A 87 -10.43 -1.02 3.03
CA ARG A 87 -10.93 -2.31 2.54
C ARG A 87 -11.12 -2.31 1.03
N ILE A 88 -11.73 -1.24 0.49
CA ILE A 88 -11.92 -1.07 -0.95
C ILE A 88 -10.57 -1.02 -1.68
N TRP A 89 -9.58 -0.34 -1.10
CA TRP A 89 -8.23 -0.26 -1.63
C TRP A 89 -7.54 -1.63 -1.68
N GLN A 90 -7.64 -2.44 -0.63
CA GLN A 90 -7.12 -3.81 -0.62
C GLN A 90 -7.72 -4.67 -1.72
N VAL A 91 -9.05 -4.62 -1.89
CA VAL A 91 -9.77 -5.41 -2.90
C VAL A 91 -9.38 -4.94 -4.32
N GLY A 92 -9.29 -3.63 -4.54
CA GLY A 92 -8.78 -3.06 -5.79
C GLY A 92 -7.34 -3.43 -6.09
N MET A 93 -6.47 -3.49 -5.08
CA MET A 93 -5.08 -3.94 -5.20
C MET A 93 -5.00 -5.40 -5.63
N ILE A 94 -5.76 -6.30 -4.99
CA ILE A 94 -5.79 -7.73 -5.35
C ILE A 94 -6.26 -7.92 -6.80
N MET A 95 -7.33 -7.22 -7.21
CA MET A 95 -7.82 -7.25 -8.59
C MET A 95 -6.75 -6.80 -9.58
N ASN A 96 -6.05 -5.70 -9.29
CA ASN A 96 -4.98 -5.19 -10.14
C ASN A 96 -3.79 -6.15 -10.23
N VAL A 97 -3.31 -6.71 -9.12
CA VAL A 97 -2.19 -7.67 -9.09
C VAL A 97 -2.52 -8.93 -9.90
N ARG A 98 -3.73 -9.47 -9.74
CA ARG A 98 -4.17 -10.64 -10.52
C ARG A 98 -4.19 -10.36 -12.02
N LEU A 99 -4.76 -9.22 -12.43
CA LEU A 99 -4.79 -8.82 -13.84
C LEU A 99 -3.42 -8.41 -14.38
N GLN A 100 -2.50 -7.96 -13.53
CA GLN A 100 -1.13 -7.63 -13.92
C GLN A 100 -0.36 -8.86 -14.38
N VAL A 101 -0.53 -10.00 -13.70
CA VAL A 101 0.03 -11.28 -14.12
C VAL A 101 -0.51 -11.69 -15.50
N LEU A 102 -1.78 -11.38 -15.76
CA LEU A 102 -2.48 -11.71 -17.01
C LEU A 102 -2.40 -10.59 -18.06
N LYS A 103 -1.58 -9.54 -17.89
CA LYS A 103 -1.63 -8.34 -18.74
C LYS A 103 -1.47 -8.63 -20.23
N ASN A 104 -0.65 -9.63 -20.57
CA ASN A 104 -0.34 -10.01 -21.95
C ASN A 104 -1.55 -10.68 -22.63
N ILE A 105 -2.38 -11.36 -21.84
CA ILE A 105 -3.56 -12.11 -22.30
C ILE A 105 -4.83 -11.23 -22.21
N LYS A 106 -4.93 -10.40 -21.16
CA LYS A 106 -6.09 -9.57 -20.83
C LYS A 106 -5.70 -8.08 -20.68
N PRO A 107 -5.16 -7.44 -21.74
CA PRO A 107 -4.61 -6.09 -21.65
C PRO A 107 -5.68 -5.04 -21.33
N LYS A 108 -6.89 -5.17 -21.89
CA LYS A 108 -7.98 -4.21 -21.68
C LYS A 108 -8.50 -4.23 -20.23
N GLN A 109 -8.68 -5.42 -19.67
CA GLN A 109 -9.09 -5.63 -18.28
C GLN A 109 -8.05 -5.06 -17.32
N TYR A 110 -6.76 -5.36 -17.57
CA TYR A 110 -5.66 -4.81 -16.78
C TYR A 110 -5.61 -3.29 -16.85
N ALA A 111 -5.77 -2.69 -18.04
CA ALA A 111 -5.78 -1.24 -18.19
C ALA A 111 -6.89 -0.57 -17.34
N LEU A 112 -8.09 -1.14 -17.35
CA LEU A 112 -9.21 -0.64 -16.55
C LEU A 112 -8.96 -0.78 -15.04
N ALA A 113 -8.52 -1.96 -14.60
CA ALA A 113 -8.21 -2.21 -13.19
C ALA A 113 -7.07 -1.30 -12.69
N ASN A 114 -6.03 -1.08 -13.51
CA ASN A 114 -4.93 -0.19 -13.18
C ASN A 114 -5.37 1.28 -13.14
N LYS A 115 -6.27 1.71 -14.03
CA LYS A 115 -6.88 3.05 -13.98
C LYS A 115 -7.61 3.25 -12.64
N TYR A 116 -8.39 2.27 -12.22
CA TYR A 116 -9.10 2.29 -10.94
C TYR A 116 -8.15 2.26 -9.74
N PHE A 117 -7.12 1.41 -9.76
CA PHE A 117 -6.12 1.34 -8.69
C PHE A 117 -5.40 2.68 -8.48
N LYS A 118 -4.98 3.33 -9.56
CA LYS A 118 -4.38 4.68 -9.52
C LYS A 118 -5.36 5.71 -8.96
N PHE A 119 -6.64 5.63 -9.34
CA PHE A 119 -7.68 6.50 -8.81
C PHE A 119 -7.83 6.34 -7.28
N LEU A 120 -7.87 5.09 -6.79
CA LEU A 120 -7.94 4.82 -5.34
C LEU A 120 -6.71 5.37 -4.60
N GLY A 121 -5.52 5.30 -5.21
CA GLY A 121 -4.29 5.90 -4.68
C GLY A 121 -4.26 7.43 -4.71
N LYS A 122 -5.06 8.09 -5.55
CA LYS A 122 -5.30 9.54 -5.45
C LYS A 122 -6.27 9.83 -4.32
N ARG A 123 -7.35 9.05 -4.21
CA ARG A 123 -8.36 9.18 -3.16
C ARG A 123 -7.74 9.05 -1.75
N THR A 124 -6.76 8.17 -1.54
CA THR A 124 -6.08 8.06 -0.22
C THR A 124 -5.40 9.35 0.25
N LYS A 125 -5.05 10.27 -0.65
CA LYS A 125 -4.37 11.52 -0.29
C LYS A 125 -5.33 12.64 0.15
N LEU A 126 -6.61 12.49 -0.14
CA LEU A 126 -7.64 13.48 0.20
C LEU A 126 -8.11 13.33 1.65
N ASP A 127 -8.74 14.39 2.17
CA ASP A 127 -9.46 14.33 3.43
C ASP A 127 -10.69 13.41 3.33
N GLU A 128 -11.13 12.83 4.45
CA GLU A 128 -12.23 11.88 4.48
C GLU A 128 -13.51 12.42 3.82
N THR A 129 -13.86 13.69 4.07
CA THR A 129 -15.05 14.32 3.49
C THR A 129 -14.98 14.43 1.97
N GLU A 130 -13.80 14.75 1.44
CA GLU A 130 -13.54 14.86 0.01
C GLU A 130 -13.51 13.49 -0.68
N ARG A 131 -13.01 12.45 0.01
CA ARG A 131 -12.97 11.08 -0.53
C ARG A 131 -14.35 10.57 -0.93
N TYR A 132 -15.38 10.86 -0.13
CA TYR A 132 -16.76 10.48 -0.42
C TYR A 132 -17.39 11.29 -1.55
N LYS A 133 -16.87 12.48 -1.88
CA LYS A 133 -17.33 13.29 -3.02
C LYS A 133 -16.72 12.79 -4.34
N LEU A 134 -15.47 12.36 -4.31
CA LEU A 134 -14.75 11.89 -5.50
C LEU A 134 -15.35 10.58 -6.04
N SER A 135 -15.70 10.53 -7.32
CA SER A 135 -16.25 9.33 -7.98
C SER A 135 -15.34 8.90 -9.15
N PHE A 136 -15.26 7.59 -9.38
CA PHE A 136 -14.53 7.05 -10.53
C PHE A 136 -15.26 7.39 -11.84
N ARG A 137 -14.51 7.77 -12.88
CA ARG A 137 -14.99 8.09 -14.23
C ARG A 137 -14.09 7.39 -15.25
#